data_AF-A0A8T7E4Z6-F1
#
_entry.id   AF-A0A8T7E4Z6-F1
#
_cell.length_a   1.000
_cell.length_b   1.000
_cell.length_c   1.000
_cell.angle_alpha   90.00
_cell.angle_beta   90.00
_cell.angle_gamma   90.00
#
_symmetry.space_group_name_H-M   'P 1'
#
loop_
_entity.id
_entity.type
_entity.pdbx_description
1 polymer ?
#
loop_
_entity_poly.entity_id
_entity_poly.type
_entity_poly.pdbx_seq_one_letter_code
_entity_poly.pdbx_strand_id
1 'polypeptide(L)'
;MAAVNAPAGASAGPYSRAMQRAALDANTDAFDVLVIGGGATGAGIVLDAAVRGYRAALLERDDFGAGTSSASSKLIHGGVRYLAQGRIGLVREALRERAVLRRNAPALVRPLDLIVPTVGLFSRLKYRVGLGIYDLLAGSGAFHGIGRLTPAAVRAAVPNLAEPYCGSAFRYRDGQFDDTALLIATLRSAVDAGAVVV
;
A
#
# COMPACT_ATOMS: atom_id res chain seq x y z
N MET A 1 -39.44 20.94 20.41
CA MET A 1 -38.30 21.84 20.12
C MET A 1 -37.04 21.16 20.64
N ALA A 2 -36.41 20.32 19.82
CA ALA A 2 -35.11 19.72 20.11
C ALA A 2 -34.30 19.82 18.82
N ALA A 3 -33.42 20.82 18.79
CA ALA A 3 -32.44 20.97 17.72
C ALA A 3 -31.44 19.82 17.87
N VAL A 4 -31.49 18.87 16.93
CA VAL A 4 -30.42 17.90 16.76
C VAL A 4 -29.23 18.67 16.21
N ASN A 5 -28.19 18.84 17.04
CA ASN A 5 -26.93 19.44 16.65
C ASN A 5 -26.37 18.71 15.43
N ALA A 6 -26.29 19.41 14.29
CA ALA A 6 -25.52 18.96 13.14
C ALA A 6 -24.05 18.81 13.57
N PRO A 7 -23.38 17.68 13.28
CA PRO A 7 -21.98 17.52 13.64
C PRO A 7 -21.15 18.58 12.92
N ALA A 8 -20.28 19.23 13.69
CA ALA A 8 -19.39 20.26 13.22
C ALA A 8 -18.46 19.71 12.11
N GLY A 9 -18.44 20.40 10.96
CA GLY A 9 -17.41 20.22 9.94
C GLY A 9 -17.78 19.38 8.73
N ALA A 10 -19.00 19.48 8.18
CA ALA A 10 -19.23 19.05 6.80
C ALA A 10 -18.48 20.00 5.85
N SER A 11 -17.30 19.61 5.38
CA SER A 11 -16.57 20.39 4.37
C SER A 11 -17.43 20.46 3.11
N ALA A 12 -17.76 21.67 2.65
CA ALA A 12 -18.50 21.91 1.40
C ALA A 12 -17.63 21.66 0.14
N GLY A 13 -16.65 20.78 0.24
CA GLY A 13 -15.77 20.42 -0.85
C GLY A 13 -16.44 19.47 -1.83
N PRO A 14 -15.82 19.26 -3.02
CA PRO A 14 -16.34 18.41 -4.10
C PRO A 14 -16.52 16.92 -3.73
N TYR A 15 -16.17 16.53 -2.50
CA TYR A 15 -16.27 15.17 -1.96
C TYR A 15 -16.99 15.13 -0.60
N SER A 16 -17.91 16.06 -0.37
CA SER A 16 -18.71 16.08 0.87
C SER A 16 -19.67 14.89 0.96
N ARG A 17 -20.01 14.48 2.19
CA ARG A 17 -21.07 13.48 2.46
C ARG A 17 -22.40 13.82 1.81
N ALA A 18 -22.72 15.11 1.68
CA ALA A 18 -23.95 15.56 1.02
C ALA A 18 -23.90 15.26 -0.49
N MET A 19 -22.78 15.51 -1.16
CA MET A 19 -22.61 15.18 -2.58
C MET A 19 -22.61 13.67 -2.83
N GLN A 20 -21.96 12.90 -1.96
CA GLN A 20 -21.95 11.44 -2.03
C GLN A 20 -23.37 10.86 -1.91
N ARG A 21 -24.17 11.35 -0.96
CA ARG A 21 -25.59 10.96 -0.82
C ARG A 21 -26.41 11.37 -2.03
N ALA A 22 -26.23 12.59 -2.55
CA ALA A 22 -26.93 13.03 -3.74
C ALA A 22 -26.60 12.16 -4.97
N ALA A 23 -25.36 11.69 -5.10
CA ALA A 23 -24.98 10.76 -6.16
C ALA A 23 -25.68 9.40 -6.00
N LEU A 24 -25.86 8.91 -4.76
CA LEU A 24 -26.65 7.70 -4.49
C LEU A 24 -28.13 7.90 -4.81
N ASP A 25 -28.73 9.00 -4.36
CA ASP A 25 -30.15 9.29 -4.58
C ASP A 25 -30.48 9.50 -6.07
N ALA A 26 -29.52 10.00 -6.86
CA ALA A 26 -29.66 10.13 -8.31
C ALA A 26 -29.66 8.79 -9.06
N ASN A 27 -29.25 7.70 -8.41
CA ASN A 27 -29.21 6.36 -9.00
C ASN A 27 -30.40 5.53 -8.50
N THR A 28 -31.51 5.61 -9.23
CA THR A 28 -32.77 4.95 -8.86
C THR A 28 -32.87 3.48 -9.26
N ASP A 29 -32.10 3.04 -10.26
CA ASP A 29 -32.09 1.62 -10.63
C ASP A 29 -31.12 0.84 -9.75
N ALA A 30 -31.40 -0.46 -9.62
CA ALA A 30 -30.61 -1.38 -8.81
C ALA A 30 -29.12 -1.38 -9.22
N PHE A 31 -28.26 -1.55 -8.22
CA PHE A 31 -26.84 -1.84 -8.41
C PHE A 31 -26.65 -3.35 -8.60
N ASP A 32 -25.74 -3.74 -9.49
CA ASP A 32 -25.31 -5.13 -9.67
C ASP A 32 -24.42 -5.58 -8.51
N VAL A 33 -23.63 -4.65 -7.97
CA VAL A 33 -22.66 -4.91 -6.90
C VAL A 33 -22.76 -3.84 -5.83
N LEU A 34 -22.98 -4.26 -4.58
CA LEU A 34 -22.89 -3.40 -3.40
C LEU A 34 -21.72 -3.83 -2.52
N VAL A 35 -20.78 -2.91 -2.30
CA VAL A 35 -19.60 -3.11 -1.45
C VAL A 35 -19.81 -2.38 -0.12
N ILE A 36 -19.61 -3.09 0.99
CA ILE A 36 -19.71 -2.52 2.34
C ILE A 36 -18.31 -2.40 2.93
N GLY A 37 -17.88 -1.16 3.20
CA GLY A 37 -16.58 -0.82 3.77
C GLY A 37 -15.65 -0.15 2.76
N GLY A 38 -15.27 1.09 3.04
CA GLY A 38 -14.38 1.96 2.26
C GLY A 38 -12.90 1.83 2.63
N GLY A 39 -12.46 0.64 3.04
CA GLY A 39 -11.04 0.32 3.18
C GLY A 39 -10.40 -0.11 1.86
N ALA A 40 -9.11 -0.45 1.88
CA ALA A 40 -8.33 -0.82 0.69
C ALA A 40 -8.97 -1.97 -0.11
N THR A 41 -9.50 -2.97 0.59
CA THR A 41 -10.20 -4.10 -0.03
C THR A 41 -11.46 -3.64 -0.77
N GLY A 42 -12.31 -2.83 -0.13
CA GLY A 42 -13.55 -2.35 -0.74
C GLY A 42 -13.28 -1.42 -1.91
N ALA A 43 -12.29 -0.53 -1.79
CA ALA A 43 -11.85 0.35 -2.86
C ALA A 43 -11.39 -0.44 -4.10
N GLY A 44 -10.61 -1.51 -3.90
CA GLY A 44 -10.20 -2.40 -5.00
C GLY A 44 -11.37 -3.13 -5.65
N ILE A 45 -12.31 -3.65 -4.85
CA ILE A 45 -13.48 -4.39 -5.33
C ILE A 45 -14.40 -3.47 -6.15
N VAL A 46 -14.73 -2.29 -5.62
CA VAL A 46 -15.65 -1.37 -6.32
C VAL A 46 -15.03 -0.84 -7.62
N LEU A 47 -13.71 -0.58 -7.63
CA LEU A 47 -13.01 -0.21 -8.85
C LEU A 47 -13.06 -1.35 -9.87
N ASP A 48 -12.72 -2.59 -9.48
CA ASP A 48 -12.74 -3.74 -10.37
C ASP A 48 -14.14 -4.00 -10.95
N ALA A 49 -15.19 -3.85 -10.15
CA ALA A 49 -16.56 -3.98 -10.62
C ALA A 49 -16.92 -2.87 -11.64
N ALA A 50 -16.60 -1.62 -11.33
CA ALA A 50 -16.91 -0.48 -12.20
C ALA A 50 -16.19 -0.54 -13.54
N VAL A 51 -14.89 -0.87 -13.56
CA VAL A 51 -14.13 -0.98 -14.83
C VAL A 51 -14.57 -2.15 -15.70
N ARG A 52 -15.30 -3.12 -15.14
CA ARG A 52 -15.94 -4.22 -15.89
C ARG A 52 -17.34 -3.87 -16.39
N GLY A 53 -17.84 -2.67 -16.08
CA GLY A 53 -19.14 -2.18 -16.52
C GLY A 53 -20.32 -2.55 -15.61
N TYR A 54 -20.06 -3.06 -14.41
CA TYR A 54 -21.13 -3.28 -13.44
C TYR A 54 -21.59 -1.96 -12.83
N ARG A 55 -22.89 -1.84 -12.55
CA ARG A 55 -23.43 -0.78 -11.70
C ARG A 55 -23.01 -1.06 -10.26
N ALA A 56 -21.92 -0.44 -9.83
CA ALA A 56 -21.32 -0.69 -8.53
C ALA A 56 -21.53 0.49 -7.57
N ALA A 57 -21.85 0.17 -6.31
CA ALA A 57 -21.87 1.11 -5.22
C ALA A 57 -20.96 0.65 -4.06
N LEU A 58 -20.33 1.60 -3.37
CA LEU A 58 -19.60 1.37 -2.12
C LEU A 58 -20.19 2.24 -1.02
N LEU A 59 -20.41 1.66 0.16
CA LEU A 59 -20.86 2.35 1.37
C LEU A 59 -19.83 2.22 2.49
N GLU A 60 -19.36 3.36 3.00
CA GLU A 60 -18.56 3.52 4.20
C GLU A 60 -19.38 4.25 5.26
N ARG A 61 -19.27 3.82 6.52
CA ARG A 61 -19.97 4.43 7.65
C ARG A 61 -19.24 5.67 8.16
N ASP A 62 -17.92 5.63 8.18
CA ASP A 62 -17.05 6.66 8.74
C ASP A 62 -16.40 7.48 7.61
N ASP A 63 -15.09 7.74 7.65
CA ASP A 63 -14.32 8.28 6.52
C ASP A 63 -13.60 7.15 5.77
N PHE A 64 -13.28 7.36 4.49
CA PHE A 64 -12.60 6.35 3.70
C PHE A 64 -11.23 6.02 4.31
N GLY A 65 -11.01 4.73 4.59
CA GLY A 65 -9.78 4.27 5.20
C GLY A 65 -9.66 4.50 6.71
N ALA A 66 -10.73 4.94 7.40
CA ALA A 66 -10.72 5.18 8.85
C ALA A 66 -10.33 3.93 9.70
N GLY A 67 -10.49 2.73 9.14
CA GLY A 67 -10.01 1.49 9.76
C GLY A 67 -8.53 1.20 9.51
N THR A 68 -8.19 -0.10 9.37
CA THR A 68 -6.80 -0.58 9.23
C THR A 68 -6.05 -0.01 8.02
N SER A 69 -6.78 0.44 6.99
CA SER A 69 -6.18 0.89 5.72
C SER A 69 -5.36 2.19 5.85
N SER A 70 -5.58 2.99 6.89
CA SER A 70 -4.74 4.16 7.24
C SER A 70 -3.68 3.86 8.31
N ALA A 71 -3.80 2.73 9.00
CA ALA A 71 -2.96 2.30 10.12
C ALA A 71 -1.88 1.27 9.70
N SER A 72 -1.40 1.36 8.45
CA SER A 72 -0.36 0.45 7.95
C SER A 72 1.05 0.93 8.32
N SER A 73 2.05 0.05 8.11
CA SER A 73 3.47 0.43 8.15
C SER A 73 3.90 1.32 6.98
N LYS A 74 3.00 1.61 6.03
CA LYS A 74 3.23 2.39 4.80
C LYS A 74 4.31 1.78 3.91
N LEU A 75 4.43 0.46 3.97
CA LEU A 75 5.30 -0.35 3.13
C LEU A 75 4.47 -1.30 2.26
N ILE A 76 4.83 -1.36 0.98
CA ILE A 76 4.39 -2.42 0.07
C ILE A 76 5.49 -3.47 0.08
N HIS A 77 5.42 -4.33 1.09
CA HIS A 77 6.47 -5.28 1.39
C HIS A 77 6.35 -6.54 0.52
N GLY A 78 7.45 -6.98 -0.08
CA GLY A 78 7.45 -8.14 -0.97
C GLY A 78 7.67 -9.50 -0.28
N GLY A 79 7.78 -9.56 1.06
CA GLY A 79 7.75 -10.86 1.74
C GLY A 79 9.06 -11.44 2.28
N VAL A 80 10.15 -10.70 2.47
CA VAL A 80 11.46 -11.30 2.87
C VAL A 80 11.36 -12.25 4.08
N ARG A 81 10.56 -11.92 5.09
CA ARG A 81 10.31 -12.81 6.24
C ARG A 81 9.62 -14.12 5.84
N TYR A 82 8.65 -14.04 4.94
CA TYR A 82 7.91 -15.20 4.42
C TYR A 82 8.76 -16.08 3.51
N LEU A 83 9.76 -15.51 2.83
CA LEU A 83 10.74 -16.27 2.08
C LEU A 83 11.54 -17.21 2.99
N ALA A 84 11.93 -16.75 4.18
CA ALA A 84 12.60 -17.58 5.18
C ALA A 84 11.70 -18.72 5.72
N GLN A 85 10.38 -18.62 5.55
CA GLN A 85 9.40 -19.66 5.89
C GLN A 85 9.06 -20.58 4.70
N GLY A 86 9.73 -20.42 3.55
CA GLY A 86 9.47 -21.21 2.34
C GLY A 86 8.20 -20.82 1.59
N ARG A 87 7.54 -19.70 1.92
CA ARG A 87 6.29 -19.25 1.28
C ARG A 87 6.57 -18.52 -0.04
N ILE A 88 7.20 -19.22 -0.99
CA ILE A 88 7.70 -18.64 -2.25
C ILE A 88 6.58 -18.07 -3.12
N GLY A 89 5.42 -18.74 -3.18
CA GLY A 89 4.27 -18.27 -3.96
C GLY A 89 3.79 -16.89 -3.51
N LEU A 90 3.60 -16.71 -2.20
CA LEU A 90 3.20 -15.43 -1.61
C LEU A 90 4.25 -14.33 -1.88
N VAL A 91 5.54 -14.66 -1.71
CA VAL A 91 6.63 -13.71 -1.98
C VAL A 91 6.60 -13.28 -3.45
N ARG A 92 6.47 -14.22 -4.39
CA ARG A 92 6.40 -13.90 -5.82
C ARG A 92 5.20 -13.01 -6.16
N GLU A 93 4.04 -13.31 -5.59
CA GLU A 93 2.83 -12.51 -5.77
C GLU A 93 3.02 -11.09 -5.24
N ALA A 94 3.48 -10.93 -4.00
CA ALA A 94 3.73 -9.62 -3.40
C ALA A 94 4.78 -8.80 -4.18
N LEU A 95 5.83 -9.46 -4.66
CA LEU A 95 6.87 -8.85 -5.50
C LEU A 95 6.34 -8.38 -6.87
N ARG A 96 5.37 -9.10 -7.45
CA ARG A 96 4.71 -8.72 -8.69
C ARG A 96 3.73 -7.57 -8.46
N GLU A 97 2.90 -7.66 -7.43
CA GLU A 97 1.89 -6.64 -7.13
C GLU A 97 2.51 -5.29 -6.78
N ARG A 98 3.64 -5.24 -6.05
CA ARG A 98 4.34 -3.97 -5.82
C ARG A 98 4.81 -3.29 -7.12
N ALA A 99 5.21 -4.07 -8.12
CA ALA A 99 5.60 -3.54 -9.42
C ALA A 99 4.39 -3.02 -10.21
N VAL A 100 3.25 -3.72 -10.14
CA VAL A 100 1.98 -3.27 -10.71
C VAL A 100 1.53 -1.97 -10.05
N LEU A 101 1.54 -1.89 -8.72
CA LEU A 101 1.18 -0.68 -7.97
C LEU A 101 2.09 0.51 -8.32
N ARG A 102 3.40 0.29 -8.45
CA ARG A 102 4.33 1.35 -8.91
C ARG A 102 4.02 1.83 -10.32
N ARG A 103 3.63 0.92 -11.22
CA ARG A 103 3.26 1.27 -12.60
C ARG A 103 1.96 2.07 -12.63
N ASN A 104 0.98 1.69 -11.81
CA ASN A 104 -0.35 2.31 -11.79
C ASN A 104 -0.34 3.67 -11.06
N ALA A 105 0.45 3.80 -9.99
CA ALA A 105 0.51 5.00 -9.15
C ALA A 105 1.95 5.45 -8.85
N PRO A 106 2.74 5.84 -9.87
CA PRO A 106 4.17 6.15 -9.71
C PRO A 106 4.45 7.37 -8.81
N ALA A 107 3.47 8.26 -8.64
CA ALA A 107 3.55 9.40 -7.72
C ALA A 107 3.34 9.00 -6.24
N LEU A 108 2.64 7.89 -5.98
CA LEU A 108 2.23 7.47 -4.63
C LEU A 108 3.05 6.29 -4.10
N VAL A 109 3.64 5.50 -5.00
CA VAL A 109 4.41 4.29 -4.66
C VAL A 109 5.84 4.50 -5.11
N ARG A 110 6.83 4.40 -4.21
CA ARG A 110 8.26 4.60 -4.53
C ARG A 110 9.15 3.50 -3.95
N PRO A 111 10.33 3.23 -4.55
CA PRO A 111 11.33 2.37 -3.93
C PRO A 111 11.84 2.95 -2.62
N LEU A 112 12.04 2.08 -1.62
CA LEU A 112 12.68 2.37 -0.36
C LEU A 112 13.84 1.40 -0.14
N ASP A 113 15.02 1.94 0.15
CA ASP A 113 16.18 1.15 0.55
C ASP A 113 16.02 0.72 2.01
N LEU A 114 16.02 -0.58 2.26
CA LEU A 114 15.98 -1.20 3.58
C LEU A 114 17.34 -1.80 3.91
N ILE A 115 17.87 -1.45 5.08
CA ILE A 115 19.20 -1.88 5.54
C ILE A 115 19.05 -2.92 6.64
N VAL A 116 19.69 -4.08 6.42
CA VAL A 116 19.73 -5.20 7.35
C VAL A 116 21.16 -5.36 7.89
N PRO A 117 21.41 -4.96 9.14
CA PRO A 117 22.70 -5.17 9.78
C PRO A 117 23.05 -6.65 9.89
N THR A 118 24.30 -7.01 9.59
CA THR A 118 24.81 -8.39 9.69
C THR A 118 26.08 -8.45 10.53
N VAL A 119 26.07 -9.34 11.53
CA VAL A 119 27.21 -9.61 12.42
C VAL A 119 27.59 -11.09 12.32
N GLY A 120 28.88 -11.36 12.15
CA GLY A 120 29.40 -12.71 11.97
C GLY A 120 29.20 -13.30 10.57
N LEU A 121 29.91 -14.40 10.27
CA LEU A 121 29.92 -15.04 8.96
C LEU A 121 28.57 -15.68 8.60
N PHE A 122 27.92 -16.33 9.57
CA PHE A 122 26.64 -17.01 9.33
C PHE A 122 25.53 -16.04 8.90
N SER A 123 25.38 -14.91 9.61
CA SER A 123 24.41 -13.87 9.25
C SER A 123 24.67 -13.33 7.84
N ARG A 124 25.94 -13.06 7.51
CA ARG A 124 26.34 -12.59 6.18
C ARG A 124 25.96 -13.58 5.08
N LEU A 125 26.22 -14.87 5.28
CA LEU A 125 25.90 -15.90 4.29
C LEU A 125 24.38 -16.08 4.15
N LYS A 126 23.65 -16.13 5.27
CA LYS A 126 22.19 -16.23 5.31
C LYS A 126 21.52 -15.11 4.51
N TYR A 127 21.87 -13.86 4.81
CA TYR A 127 21.25 -12.71 4.13
C TYR A 127 21.70 -12.58 2.68
N ARG A 128 22.95 -12.94 2.35
CA ARG A 128 23.39 -13.00 0.95
C ARG A 128 22.53 -13.93 0.12
N VAL A 129 22.29 -15.15 0.61
CA VAL A 129 21.45 -16.13 -0.11
C VAL A 129 19.99 -15.71 -0.12
N GLY A 130 19.43 -15.38 1.04
CA GLY A 130 18.00 -15.04 1.15
C GLY A 130 17.61 -13.81 0.34
N LEU A 131 18.38 -12.72 0.46
CA LEU A 131 18.12 -11.51 -0.31
C LEU A 131 18.50 -11.68 -1.78
N GLY A 132 19.47 -12.54 -2.12
CA GLY A 132 19.77 -12.87 -3.52
C GLY A 132 18.62 -13.61 -4.21
N ILE A 133 18.01 -14.59 -3.53
CA ILE A 133 16.79 -15.24 -4.02
C ILE A 133 15.65 -14.23 -4.13
N TYR A 134 15.50 -13.35 -3.13
CA TYR A 134 14.48 -12.31 -3.15
C TYR A 134 14.62 -11.35 -4.34
N ASP A 135 15.83 -10.87 -4.62
CA ASP A 135 16.13 -9.98 -5.75
C ASP A 135 15.92 -10.70 -7.09
N LEU A 136 16.26 -11.99 -7.17
CA LEU A 136 15.97 -12.83 -8.35
C LEU A 136 14.46 -12.96 -8.58
N LEU A 137 13.68 -13.23 -7.52
CA LEU A 137 12.22 -13.32 -7.61
C LEU A 137 11.57 -11.97 -7.93
N ALA A 138 12.20 -10.86 -7.53
CA ALA A 138 11.74 -9.51 -7.83
C ALA A 138 11.87 -9.18 -9.32
N GLY A 139 12.73 -9.90 -10.06
CA GLY A 139 13.00 -9.64 -11.47
C GLY A 139 13.74 -8.33 -11.66
N SER A 140 13.38 -7.57 -12.70
CA SER A 140 14.01 -6.29 -13.03
C SER A 140 13.11 -5.10 -12.68
N GLY A 141 13.71 -3.91 -12.58
CA GLY A 141 12.98 -2.65 -12.42
C GLY A 141 13.31 -1.90 -11.13
N ALA A 142 12.39 -1.01 -10.72
CA ALA A 142 12.64 0.00 -9.68
C ALA A 142 12.96 -0.58 -8.29
N PHE A 143 12.55 -1.82 -8.02
CA PHE A 143 12.76 -2.50 -6.73
C PHE A 143 13.90 -3.52 -6.73
N HIS A 144 14.67 -3.59 -7.81
CA HIS A 144 15.87 -4.43 -7.87
C HIS A 144 17.07 -3.72 -7.25
N GLY A 145 17.99 -4.50 -6.70
CA GLY A 145 19.30 -4.03 -6.29
C GLY A 145 19.63 -4.40 -4.85
N ILE A 146 20.00 -5.66 -4.65
CA ILE A 146 20.73 -6.06 -3.45
C ILE A 146 22.16 -5.48 -3.48
N GLY A 147 22.60 -4.91 -2.35
CA GLY A 147 23.96 -4.42 -2.20
C GLY A 147 24.52 -4.68 -0.81
N ARG A 148 25.80 -4.98 -0.71
CA ARG A 148 26.48 -5.06 0.60
C ARG A 148 27.02 -3.69 0.97
N LEU A 149 26.75 -3.25 2.20
CA LEU A 149 27.28 -2.01 2.77
C LEU A 149 28.47 -2.32 3.68
N THR A 150 29.54 -1.54 3.52
CA THR A 150 30.69 -1.53 4.44
C THR A 150 30.29 -0.86 5.76
N PRO A 151 31.03 -1.07 6.86
CA PRO A 151 30.74 -0.39 8.14
C PRO A 151 30.69 1.14 8.00
N ALA A 152 31.56 1.72 7.17
CA ALA A 152 31.55 3.16 6.88
C ALA A 152 30.26 3.59 6.14
N ALA A 153 29.83 2.83 5.14
CA ALA A 153 28.58 3.11 4.42
C ALA A 153 27.33 2.95 5.30
N VAL A 154 27.34 2.00 6.25
CA VAL A 154 26.25 1.85 7.22
C VAL A 154 26.16 3.07 8.14
N ARG A 155 27.29 3.55 8.67
CA ARG A 155 27.31 4.77 9.52
C ARG A 155 26.83 6.01 8.76
N ALA A 156 27.18 6.13 7.49
CA ALA A 156 26.71 7.23 6.65
C ALA A 156 25.19 7.14 6.39
N ALA A 157 24.65 5.94 6.18
CA ALA A 157 23.23 5.74 5.89
C ALA A 157 22.32 5.77 7.14
N VAL A 158 22.86 5.40 8.31
CA VAL A 158 22.13 5.34 9.58
C VAL A 158 23.00 5.98 10.69
N PRO A 159 23.10 7.32 10.73
CA PRO A 159 24.01 8.01 11.65
C PRO A 159 23.65 7.83 13.13
N ASN A 160 22.38 7.54 13.44
CA ASN A 160 21.88 7.32 14.79
C ASN A 160 21.95 5.84 15.22
N LEU A 161 22.66 4.99 14.48
CA LEU A 161 22.84 3.59 14.85
C LEU A 161 23.66 3.49 16.14
N ALA A 162 23.14 2.76 17.13
CA ALA A 162 23.81 2.60 18.41
C ALA A 162 25.25 2.07 18.24
N GLU A 163 26.20 2.79 18.82
CA GLU A 163 27.59 2.35 18.90
C GLU A 163 27.77 1.32 20.03
N PRO A 164 28.73 0.38 19.91
CA PRO A 164 29.65 0.16 18.79
C PRO A 164 29.09 -0.82 17.74
N TYR A 165 28.72 -0.32 16.55
CA TYR A 165 28.41 -1.19 15.41
C TYR A 165 29.65 -1.41 14.53
N CYS A 166 30.21 -2.63 14.58
CA CYS A 166 31.36 -3.05 13.78
C CYS A 166 31.00 -4.03 12.63
N GLY A 167 29.71 -4.19 12.33
CA GLY A 167 29.21 -5.14 11.33
C GLY A 167 29.16 -4.60 9.90
N SER A 168 28.90 -5.50 8.93
CA SER A 168 28.52 -5.13 7.55
C SER A 168 27.00 -5.17 7.44
N ALA A 169 26.37 -4.50 6.48
CA ALA A 169 24.93 -4.66 6.25
C ALA A 169 24.63 -5.13 4.82
N PHE A 170 23.42 -5.62 4.62
CA PHE A 170 22.84 -5.73 3.28
C PHE A 170 21.78 -4.66 3.11
N ARG A 171 21.77 -4.03 1.95
CA ARG A 171 20.72 -3.17 1.46
C ARG A 171 19.90 -3.95 0.44
N TYR A 172 18.59 -3.88 0.55
CA TYR A 172 17.67 -4.34 -0.49
C TYR A 172 16.54 -3.32 -0.66
N ARG A 173 15.77 -3.43 -1.73
CA ARG A 173 14.67 -2.50 -2.03
C ARG A 173 13.30 -3.12 -1.83
N ASP A 174 12.43 -2.34 -1.22
CA ASP A 174 11.00 -2.63 -1.15
C ASP A 174 10.16 -1.42 -1.52
N GLY A 175 8.83 -1.56 -1.51
CA GLY A 175 7.93 -0.45 -1.78
C GLY A 175 7.61 0.36 -0.53
N GLN A 176 7.60 1.69 -0.67
CA GLN A 176 6.95 2.61 0.25
C GLN A 176 5.79 3.28 -0.48
N PHE A 177 4.73 3.56 0.24
CA PHE A 177 3.57 4.26 -0.30
C PHE A 177 2.87 5.12 0.74
N ASP A 178 2.05 6.05 0.27
CA ASP A 178 1.04 6.70 1.08
C ASP A 178 -0.25 5.87 1.00
N ASP A 179 -0.62 5.25 2.12
CA ASP A 179 -1.73 4.31 2.19
C ASP A 179 -3.08 4.99 1.98
N THR A 180 -3.26 6.15 2.59
CA THR A 180 -4.49 6.93 2.49
C THR A 180 -4.60 7.59 1.12
N ALA A 181 -3.52 8.18 0.60
CA ALA A 181 -3.55 8.79 -0.73
C ALA A 181 -3.78 7.75 -1.83
N LEU A 182 -3.19 6.55 -1.72
CA LEU A 182 -3.44 5.47 -2.68
C LEU A 182 -4.89 5.00 -2.62
N LEU A 183 -5.45 4.83 -1.42
CA LEU A 183 -6.87 4.49 -1.23
C LEU A 183 -7.79 5.51 -1.92
N ILE A 184 -7.58 6.81 -1.64
CA ILE A 184 -8.40 7.88 -2.23
C ILE A 184 -8.23 7.91 -3.75
N ALA A 185 -7.02 7.72 -4.27
CA ALA A 185 -6.80 7.63 -5.71
C ALA A 185 -7.59 6.46 -6.32
N THR A 186 -7.60 5.30 -5.68
CA THR A 186 -8.39 4.13 -6.12
C THR A 186 -9.89 4.43 -6.13
N LEU A 187 -10.42 5.05 -5.08
CA LEU A 187 -11.84 5.41 -5.02
C LEU A 187 -12.22 6.46 -6.07
N ARG A 188 -11.35 7.44 -6.32
CA ARG A 188 -11.56 8.43 -7.39
C ARG A 188 -11.60 7.74 -8.77
N SER A 189 -10.69 6.80 -9.03
CA SER A 189 -10.74 6.00 -10.25
C SER A 189 -12.03 5.17 -10.37
N ALA A 190 -12.59 4.70 -9.26
CA ALA A 190 -13.86 3.98 -9.29
C ALA A 190 -15.02 4.92 -9.67
N VAL A 191 -15.05 6.13 -9.11
CA VAL A 191 -16.02 7.18 -9.47
C VAL A 191 -15.87 7.59 -10.94
N ASP A 192 -14.64 7.76 -11.43
CA ASP A 192 -14.36 8.06 -12.84
C ASP A 192 -14.85 6.93 -13.77
N ALA A 193 -14.87 5.67 -13.28
CA ALA A 193 -15.41 4.50 -13.96
C ALA A 193 -16.94 4.33 -13.78
N GLY A 194 -17.62 5.28 -13.11
CA GLY A 194 -19.08 5.28 -12.94
C GLY A 194 -19.58 4.64 -11.65
N ALA A 195 -18.71 4.26 -10.71
CA ALA A 195 -19.14 3.79 -9.40
C ALA A 195 -19.73 4.91 -8.55
N VAL A 196 -20.69 4.57 -7.70
CA VAL A 196 -21.18 5.45 -6.64
C VAL A 196 -20.46 5.10 -5.34
N VAL A 197 -19.81 6.07 -4.69
CA VAL A 197 -19.06 5.83 -3.45
C VAL A 197 -19.56 6.80 -2.37
N VAL A 198 -20.01 6.26 -1.23
CA VAL A 198 -20.67 7.00 -0.15
C VAL A 198 -20.06 6.73 1.20
#